data_AF-A0A2D4J0N1-F1
#
_entry.id   AF-A0A2D4J0N1-F1
#
_cell.length_a   1.000
_cell.length_b   1.000
_cell.length_c   1.000
_cell.angle_alpha   90.00
_cell.angle_beta   90.00
_cell.angle_gamma   90.00
#
_symmetry.space_group_name_H-M   'P 1'
#
loop_
_entity.id
_entity.type
_entity.pdbx_description
1 polymer ?
#
loop_
_entity_poly.entity_id
_entity_poly.type
_entity_poly.pdbx_seq_one_letter_code
_entity_poly.pdbx_strand_id
1 'polypeptide(L)'
;TKFVSLLQEAKDGVLDLKAAADTLAVRQKRRIYDITNVLEGIDLIEKKSKNSIQWKGVGAGCNTKEVIERLRYLEAEIEELEIKEKELDQQKLWLQQSIKNVKEDSINK
;
A
#
# COMPACT_ATOMS: atom_id res chain seq x y z
N THR A 1 1.60 22.64 15.79
CA THR A 1 1.73 22.02 14.45
C THR A 1 3.11 21.44 14.16
N LYS A 2 4.21 21.89 14.80
CA LYS A 2 5.58 21.40 14.52
C LYS A 2 5.82 19.88 14.65
N PHE A 3 5.15 19.19 15.59
CA PHE A 3 5.33 17.73 15.77
C PHE A 3 4.88 16.93 14.54
N VAL A 4 3.76 17.33 13.93
CA VAL A 4 3.23 16.68 12.72
C VAL A 4 4.12 16.98 11.52
N SER A 5 4.65 18.21 11.40
CA SER A 5 5.63 18.55 10.35
C SER A 5 6.88 17.70 10.44
N LEU A 6 7.46 17.52 11.64
CA LEU A 6 8.62 16.64 11.84
C LEU A 6 8.32 15.18 11.48
N LEU A 7 7.10 14.72 11.77
CA LEU A 7 6.66 13.36 11.46
C LEU A 7 6.42 13.16 9.95
N GLN A 8 5.99 14.20 9.24
CA GLN A 8 5.83 14.21 7.78
C GLN A 8 7.15 14.38 7.03
N GLU A 9 8.11 15.11 7.60
CA GLU A 9 9.47 15.29 7.05
C GLU A 9 10.39 14.09 7.36
N ALA A 10 10.03 13.27 8.35
CA ALA A 10 10.79 12.09 8.71
C ALA A 10 10.79 11.05 7.58
N LYS A 11 11.99 10.65 7.16
CA LYS A 11 12.20 9.58 6.18
C LYS A 11 11.58 8.28 6.70
N ASP A 12 10.87 7.57 5.82
CA ASP A 12 10.15 6.34 6.13
C ASP A 12 9.07 6.49 7.22
N GLY A 13 8.65 7.74 7.51
CA GLY A 13 7.55 8.02 8.44
C GLY A 13 7.90 7.65 9.87
N VAL A 14 9.17 7.37 10.15
CA VAL A 14 9.68 6.96 11.46
C VAL A 14 10.29 8.17 12.15
N LEU A 15 9.68 8.59 13.25
CA LEU A 15 10.17 9.70 14.06
C LEU A 15 10.82 9.18 15.35
N ASP A 16 12.05 9.62 15.61
CA ASP A 16 12.69 9.44 16.92
C ASP A 16 12.17 10.51 17.89
N LEU A 17 11.55 10.05 18.97
CA LEU A 17 10.99 10.89 20.02
C LEU A 17 12.07 11.72 20.75
N LYS A 18 13.32 11.24 20.81
CA LYS A 18 14.43 12.02 21.40
C LYS A 18 14.79 13.19 20.51
N ALA A 19 15.05 12.93 19.23
CA ALA A 19 15.36 13.97 18.26
C ALA A 19 14.22 14.98 18.11
N ALA A 20 12.97 14.51 18.12
CA ALA A 20 11.80 15.38 18.11
C ALA A 20 11.70 16.23 19.38
N ALA A 21 11.97 15.67 20.56
CA ALA A 21 11.95 16.42 21.82
C ALA A 21 13.01 17.53 21.86
N ASP A 22 14.20 17.25 21.33
CA ASP A 22 15.30 18.22 21.23
C ASP A 22 14.97 19.33 20.23
N THR A 23 14.44 18.97 19.04
CA THR A 23 14.07 19.93 17.98
C THR A 23 12.89 20.82 18.37
N LEU A 24 11.93 20.27 19.11
CA LEU A 24 10.76 21.00 19.57
C LEU A 24 11.02 21.82 20.84
N ALA A 25 12.25 21.77 21.39
CA ALA A 25 12.66 22.44 22.63
C ALA A 25 11.62 22.26 23.75
N VAL A 26 11.02 21.07 23.84
CA VAL A 26 9.89 20.84 24.74
C VAL A 26 10.45 20.81 26.16
N ARG A 27 10.21 21.88 26.92
CA ARG A 27 10.65 22.00 28.33
C ARG A 27 10.17 20.84 29.23
N GLN A 28 9.16 20.07 28.81
CA GLN A 28 8.61 18.93 29.52
C GLN A 28 8.32 17.73 28.60
N LYS A 29 9.05 16.63 28.79
CA LYS A 29 8.86 15.36 28.06
C LYS A 29 7.44 14.79 28.14
N ARG A 30 6.62 15.24 29.11
CA ARG A 30 5.22 14.80 29.30
C ARG A 30 4.30 15.17 28.13
N ARG A 31 4.54 16.28 27.43
CA ARG A 31 3.67 16.77 26.33
C ARG A 31 3.75 15.93 25.07
N ILE A 32 4.86 15.22 24.85
CA ILE A 32 5.00 14.30 23.73
C ILE A 32 3.99 13.16 23.87
N TYR A 33 3.81 12.61 25.07
CA TYR A 33 2.85 11.53 25.30
C TYR A 33 1.40 11.96 25.10
N ASP A 34 1.06 13.21 25.42
CA ASP A 34 -0.31 13.70 25.17
C ASP A 34 -0.61 13.71 23.67
N ILE A 35 0.37 14.12 22.84
CA ILE A 35 0.24 14.11 21.39
C ILE A 35 0.25 12.66 20.85
N THR A 36 1.17 11.82 21.31
CA THR A 36 1.25 10.43 20.81
C THR A 36 0.04 9.61 21.20
N ASN A 37 -0.51 9.77 22.42
CA ASN A 37 -1.67 9.00 22.85
C ASN A 37 -2.93 9.36 22.06
N VAL A 38 -3.09 10.64 21.69
CA VAL A 38 -4.22 11.06 20.83
C VAL A 38 -4.03 10.51 19.42
N LEU A 39 -2.83 10.61 18.86
CA LEU A 39 -2.55 10.08 17.51
C LEU A 39 -2.61 8.55 17.45
N GLU A 40 -2.20 7.85 18.50
CA GLU A 40 -2.31 6.40 18.65
C GLU A 40 -3.77 5.98 18.87
N GLY A 41 -4.53 6.75 19.66
CA GLY A 41 -5.96 6.51 19.88
C GLY A 41 -6.84 6.69 18.64
N ILE A 42 -6.35 7.45 17.65
CA ILE A 42 -7.00 7.62 16.32
C ILE A 42 -6.31 6.73 15.27
N ASP A 43 -5.35 5.88 15.67
CA ASP A 43 -4.59 4.95 14.81
C ASP A 43 -3.84 5.64 13.65
N LEU A 44 -3.40 6.89 13.84
CA LEU A 44 -2.57 7.61 12.87
C LEU A 44 -1.08 7.34 13.05
N ILE A 45 -0.69 6.80 14.19
CA ILE A 45 0.68 6.38 14.49
C ILE A 45 0.69 5.04 15.20
N GLU A 46 1.80 4.32 15.09
CA GLU A 46 2.08 3.14 15.89
C GLU A 46 3.45 3.24 16.56
N LYS A 47 3.61 2.50 17.67
CA LYS A 47 4.87 2.42 18.39
C LYS A 47 5.77 1.34 17.78
N LYS A 48 6.87 1.77 17.14
CA LYS A 48 7.89 0.87 16.60
C LYS A 48 8.89 0.43 17.67
N SER A 49 9.28 1.33 18.57
CA SER A 49 10.14 1.03 19.72
C SER A 49 9.98 2.05 20.85
N LYS A 50 10.68 1.87 21.98
CA LYS A 50 10.54 2.75 23.17
C LYS A 50 10.75 4.25 22.87
N ASN A 51 11.56 4.59 21.86
CA ASN A 51 11.82 5.97 21.45
C ASN A 51 11.45 6.24 19.98
N SER A 52 10.72 5.33 19.32
CA SER A 52 10.44 5.43 17.89
C SER A 52 8.96 5.18 17.63
N ILE A 53 8.34 6.11 16.92
CA ILE A 53 6.97 6.01 16.43
C ILE A 53 6.97 6.02 14.91
N GLN A 54 6.00 5.36 14.31
CA GLN A 54 5.82 5.31 12.86
C GLN A 54 4.47 5.91 12.49
N TRP A 55 4.46 6.76 11.47
CA TRP A 55 3.28 7.37 10.91
C TRP A 55 2.53 6.37 10.02
N LYS A 56 1.29 6.07 10.40
CA LYS A 56 0.35 5.24 9.65
C LYS A 56 -0.58 6.05 8.75
N GLY A 57 -0.80 7.32 9.08
CA GLY A 57 -1.75 8.16 8.35
C GLY A 57 -1.44 8.28 6.86
N VAL A 58 -2.50 8.38 6.04
CA VAL A 58 -2.39 8.73 4.62
C VAL A 58 -1.99 10.21 4.53
N GLY A 59 -0.69 10.47 4.40
CA GLY A 59 -0.14 11.82 4.42
C GLY A 59 1.18 11.93 3.64
N ALA A 60 1.41 13.11 3.07
CA ALA A 60 2.33 13.44 1.97
C ALA A 60 3.84 13.16 2.17
N GLY A 61 4.24 12.40 3.19
CA GLY A 61 5.64 12.20 3.56
C GLY A 61 6.20 10.79 3.36
N CYS A 62 5.38 9.74 3.49
CA CYS A 62 5.97 8.41 3.64
C CYS A 62 5.25 7.29 2.89
N ASN A 63 3.96 7.10 3.10
CA ASN A 63 3.31 5.88 2.60
C ASN A 63 2.66 6.11 1.24
N THR A 64 2.28 7.35 0.91
CA THR A 64 1.45 7.61 -0.26
C THR A 64 2.17 7.39 -1.58
N LYS A 65 3.46 7.71 -1.72
CA LYS A 65 4.16 7.54 -3.01
C LYS A 65 4.44 6.08 -3.32
N GLU A 66 5.02 5.34 -2.38
CA GLU A 66 5.30 3.91 -2.55
C GLU A 66 4.01 3.09 -2.67
N VAL A 67 2.98 3.42 -1.88
CA VAL A 67 1.67 2.76 -1.99
C VAL A 67 0.99 3.12 -3.31
N ILE A 68 1.03 4.36 -3.78
CA ILE A 68 0.46 4.73 -5.09
C ILE A 68 1.23 4.06 -6.24
N GLU A 69 2.56 3.99 -6.15
CA GLU A 69 3.37 3.33 -7.17
C GLU A 69 3.10 1.82 -7.21
N ARG A 70 2.99 1.18 -6.03
CA ARG A 70 2.59 -0.22 -5.92
C ARG A 70 1.15 -0.45 -6.36
N LEU A 71 0.23 0.48 -6.08
CA LEU A 71 -1.14 0.42 -6.58
C LEU A 71 -1.16 0.48 -8.11
N ARG A 72 -0.43 1.43 -8.71
CA ARG A 72 -0.32 1.51 -10.18
C ARG A 72 0.28 0.26 -10.80
N TYR A 73 1.31 -0.31 -10.17
CA TYR A 73 1.90 -1.57 -10.62
C TYR A 73 0.87 -2.71 -10.56
N LEU A 74 0.14 -2.84 -9.45
CA LEU A 74 -0.89 -3.87 -9.28
C LEU A 74 -2.06 -3.67 -10.26
N GLU A 75 -2.48 -2.43 -10.52
CA GLU A 75 -3.51 -2.12 -11.52
C GLU A 75 -3.07 -2.56 -12.92
N ALA A 76 -1.82 -2.26 -13.31
CA ALA A 76 -1.26 -2.71 -14.59
C ALA A 76 -1.13 -4.24 -14.67
N GLU A 77 -0.74 -4.89 -13.58
CA GLU A 77 -0.65 -6.36 -13.50
C GLU A 77 -2.04 -7.02 -13.62
N ILE A 78 -3.08 -6.42 -13.02
CA ILE A 78 -4.46 -6.89 -13.19
C ILE A 78 -4.89 -6.78 -14.66
N GLU A 79 -4.61 -5.65 -15.32
CA GLU A 79 -4.97 -5.46 -16.72
C GLU A 79 -4.26 -6.47 -17.65
N GLU A 80 -2.96 -6.74 -17.41
CA GLU A 80 -2.21 -7.76 -18.14
C GLU A 80 -2.80 -9.17 -17.94
N LEU A 81 -3.15 -9.51 -16.70
CA LEU A 81 -3.75 -10.81 -16.37
C LEU A 81 -5.12 -10.97 -17.03
N GLU A 82 -5.95 -9.93 -17.07
CA GLU A 82 -7.25 -9.96 -17.74
C GLU A 82 -7.13 -10.18 -19.26
N ILE A 83 -6.13 -9.57 -19.91
CA ILE A 83 -5.86 -9.80 -21.34
C ILE A 83 -5.47 -11.26 -21.57
N LYS A 84 -4.60 -11.80 -20.70
CA LYS A 84 -4.13 -13.18 -20.80
C LYS A 84 -5.25 -14.19 -20.56
N GLU A 85 -6.16 -13.92 -19.61
CA GLU A 85 -7.35 -14.74 -19.37
C GLU A 85 -8.26 -14.77 -20.60
N LYS A 86 -8.53 -13.60 -21.21
CA LYS A 86 -9.33 -13.51 -22.44
C LYS A 86 -8.74 -14.30 -23.60
N GLU A 87 -7.43 -14.25 -23.77
CA GLU A 87 -6.73 -15.02 -24.80
C GLU A 87 -6.88 -16.53 -24.57
N LEU A 88 -6.70 -16.99 -23.32
CA LEU A 88 -6.90 -18.40 -22.97
C LEU A 88 -8.33 -18.87 -23.21
N ASP A 89 -9.33 -18.04 -22.89
CA ASP A 89 -10.73 -18.36 -23.16
C ASP A 89 -11.03 -18.45 -24.66
N GLN A 90 -10.45 -17.59 -25.49
CA GLN A 90 -10.58 -17.68 -26.94
C GLN A 90 -9.96 -18.97 -27.49
N GLN A 91 -8.76 -19.33 -27.04
CA GLN A 91 -8.08 -20.57 -27.45
C GLN A 91 -8.90 -21.80 -27.04
N LYS A 92 -9.47 -21.79 -25.83
CA LYS A 92 -10.35 -22.85 -25.35
C LYS A 92 -11.58 -23.01 -26.23
N LEU A 93 -12.25 -21.91 -26.57
CA LEU A 93 -13.41 -21.92 -27.47
C LEU A 93 -13.03 -22.46 -28.86
N TRP A 94 -11.90 -22.02 -29.41
CA TRP A 94 -11.43 -22.47 -30.71
C TRP A 94 -11.16 -23.98 -30.73
N LEU A 95 -10.47 -24.50 -29.72
CA LEU A 95 -10.21 -25.94 -29.58
C LEU A 95 -11.51 -26.74 -29.42
N GLN A 96 -12.45 -26.25 -28.60
CA GLN A 96 -13.76 -26.90 -28.44
C GLN A 96 -14.53 -26.97 -29.77
N GLN A 97 -14.54 -25.88 -30.53
CA GLN A 97 -15.20 -25.85 -31.84
C GLN A 97 -14.49 -26.76 -32.85
N SER A 98 -13.15 -26.77 -32.87
CA SER A 98 -12.38 -27.65 -33.74
C SER A 98 -12.66 -29.13 -33.44
N ILE A 99 -12.71 -29.51 -32.16
CA ILE A 99 -13.06 -30.88 -31.76
C ILE A 99 -14.48 -31.24 -32.21
N LYS A 100 -15.43 -30.30 -32.06
CA LYS A 100 -16.81 -30.51 -32.51
C LYS A 100 -16.88 -30.74 -34.01
N ASN A 101 -16.24 -29.89 -34.81
CA ASN A 101 -16.23 -30.00 -36.27
C ASN A 101 -15.63 -31.33 -36.74
N VAL A 102 -14.48 -31.75 -36.16
CA VAL A 102 -13.84 -33.03 -36.51
C VAL A 102 -14.73 -34.23 -36.13
N LYS A 103 -15.44 -34.16 -35.00
CA LYS A 103 -16.39 -35.22 -34.62
C LYS A 103 -17.58 -35.28 -35.58
N GLU A 104 -18.17 -34.16 -35.96
CA GLU A 104 -19.30 -34.11 -36.89
C GLU A 104 -18.91 -34.60 -38.30
N ASP A 105 -17.71 -34.27 -38.79
CA ASP A 105 -17.19 -34.79 -40.07
C ASP A 105 -16.95 -36.31 -40.07
N SER A 106 -16.59 -36.89 -38.92
CA SER A 106 -16.42 -38.34 -38.77
C SER A 106 -17.74 -39.11 -38.69
N ILE A 107 -18.84 -38.44 -38.36
CA ILE A 107 -20.19 -39.03 -38.26
C ILE A 107 -20.93 -38.96 -39.62
N ASN A 108 -20.59 -37.97 -40.46
CA ASN A 108 -21.21 -37.77 -41.78
C ASN A 108 -20.54 -38.55 -42.93
N LYS A 109 -19.65 -39.50 -42.63
CA LYS A 109 -18.99 -40.41 -43.58
C LYS A 109 -19.42 -41.85 -43.35
#